data_AF-A0A3D1Z4S6-F1
#
_entry.id   AF-A0A3D1Z4S6-F1
#
_cell.length_a   1.000
_cell.length_b   1.000
_cell.length_c   1.000
_cell.angle_alpha   90.00
_cell.angle_beta   90.00
_cell.angle_gamma   90.00
#
_symmetry.space_group_name_H-M   'P 1'
#
loop_
_entity.id
_entity.type
_entity.pdbx_description
1 polymer ?
#
loop_
_entity_poly.entity_id
_entity_poly.type
_entity_poly.pdbx_seq_one_letter_code
_entity_poly.pdbx_strand_id
1 'polypeptide(L)'
;MRCANCSISTWGRKRMSVRRLKSSVRRSWKVVTKILTAGNLQAWLDSLVAAHEVYAPVEGEGASSFKKIDKGQMPAMDIRTDTPPKGLIFKQVEKILSFEVNPDGITVMPGDENGTKKVVFGIRPCDSRSFTLTDKPFFDPQMPENQYMAQRNASALVTTACTSACRTCFCTSIGGAPDEKTGDVWMMDIDGKYLVESLTDKGEELIKANESLFSDASADDEAAAKRIGEEVANSMPKINIADAKALDALFNDDAFWQKLTDKCLSCGACTFVCPTCYCFDVRDEGNTRKGERYRGWDSCMFYQYNRAAGGHNPREFHWKRMRQRMLHKFSYFPEKYGDIDCVGCGRCIRSCPVSYDLRDFLEGSLEATGAMPVGFEKELSDVDEKDRSCEIKQADEAVTTGGV
;
A
#
# COMPACT_ATOMS: atom_id res chain seq x y z
N MET A 1 9.34 61.73 -5.89
CA MET A 1 10.54 61.58 -6.73
C MET A 1 10.87 60.10 -6.85
N ARG A 2 11.16 59.65 -8.07
CA ARG A 2 11.43 58.25 -8.46
C ARG A 2 12.82 57.80 -7.99
N CYS A 3 12.94 56.52 -7.66
CA CYS A 3 14.13 55.65 -7.87
C CYS A 3 13.57 54.22 -7.93
N ALA A 4 13.42 53.53 -9.07
CA ALA A 4 14.37 53.13 -10.11
C ALA A 4 15.44 52.15 -9.60
N ASN A 5 15.39 50.94 -10.16
CA ASN A 5 16.34 49.81 -10.10
C ASN A 5 16.22 48.81 -8.93
N CYS A 6 15.38 47.80 -9.13
CA CYS A 6 15.76 46.42 -8.78
C CYS A 6 15.35 45.52 -9.96
N SER A 7 16.34 45.13 -10.76
CA SER A 7 16.19 44.32 -11.96
C SER A 7 15.78 42.90 -11.61
N ILE A 8 14.67 42.46 -12.22
CA ILE A 8 14.24 41.06 -12.30
C ILE A 8 15.29 40.28 -13.10
N SER A 9 16.10 39.45 -12.42
CA SER A 9 16.95 38.47 -13.09
C SER A 9 16.09 37.28 -13.52
N THR A 10 15.90 37.18 -14.82
CA THR A 10 15.32 36.06 -15.55
C THR A 10 16.09 34.76 -15.25
N TRP A 11 15.49 33.85 -14.48
CA TRP A 11 15.95 32.46 -14.41
C TRP A 11 15.58 31.74 -15.71
N GLY A 12 16.52 31.76 -16.65
CA GLY A 12 16.45 31.00 -17.88
C GLY A 12 16.36 29.51 -17.60
N ARG A 13 15.32 28.87 -18.14
CA ARG A 13 15.18 27.41 -18.24
C ARG A 13 16.36 26.83 -19.01
N LYS A 14 17.39 26.36 -18.33
CA LYS A 14 18.29 25.34 -18.90
C LYS A 14 17.56 24.01 -18.85
N ARG A 15 17.06 23.56 -20.00
CA ARG A 15 16.70 22.15 -20.23
C ARG A 15 17.93 21.30 -19.93
N MET A 16 18.00 20.69 -18.75
CA MET A 16 18.92 19.60 -18.52
C MET A 16 18.42 18.39 -19.28
N SER A 17 19.17 18.03 -20.32
CA SER A 17 19.05 16.74 -20.99
C SER A 17 19.20 15.64 -19.95
N VAL A 18 18.10 14.93 -19.68
CA VAL A 18 18.08 13.72 -18.86
C VAL A 18 18.85 12.66 -19.65
N ARG A 19 20.17 12.59 -19.44
CA ARG A 19 20.97 11.43 -19.84
C ARG A 19 20.41 10.24 -19.06
N ARG A 20 19.69 9.36 -19.77
CA ARG A 20 19.33 8.02 -19.33
C ARG A 20 20.55 7.35 -18.70
N LEU A 21 20.53 7.18 -17.38
CA LEU A 21 21.35 6.21 -16.67
C LEU A 21 20.86 4.80 -17.08
N LYS A 22 21.24 4.37 -18.28
CA LYS A 22 21.25 2.95 -18.64
C LYS A 22 22.58 2.37 -18.17
N SER A 23 22.62 1.84 -16.95
CA SER A 23 23.53 0.75 -16.56
C SER A 23 23.21 0.27 -15.13
N SER A 24 22.03 -0.31 -14.93
CA SER A 24 21.92 -1.32 -13.89
C SER A 24 22.46 -2.62 -14.50
N VAL A 25 23.66 -3.03 -14.10
CA VAL A 25 24.12 -4.40 -14.27
C VAL A 25 23.04 -5.28 -13.65
N ARG A 26 22.23 -5.97 -14.47
CA ARG A 26 21.35 -7.04 -14.00
C ARG A 26 22.30 -8.13 -13.51
N ARG A 27 22.63 -8.14 -12.22
CA ARG A 27 23.15 -9.36 -11.59
C ARG A 27 22.14 -10.45 -11.95
N SER A 28 22.59 -11.52 -12.60
CA SER A 28 21.79 -12.72 -12.77
C SER A 28 21.66 -13.35 -11.40
N TRP A 29 20.68 -12.89 -10.63
CA TRP A 29 20.36 -13.45 -9.33
C TRP A 29 19.93 -14.90 -9.53
N LYS A 30 20.63 -15.83 -8.88
CA LYS A 30 20.21 -17.23 -8.84
C LYS A 30 19.10 -17.31 -7.80
N VAL A 31 17.85 -17.32 -8.27
CA VAL A 31 16.69 -17.57 -7.40
C VAL A 31 16.91 -18.93 -6.74
N VAL A 32 16.89 -18.96 -5.40
CA VAL A 32 16.95 -20.20 -4.63
C VAL A 32 15.51 -20.63 -4.37
N THR A 33 15.09 -21.69 -5.05
CA THR A 33 13.76 -22.29 -4.87
C THR A 33 13.86 -23.47 -3.92
N LYS A 34 13.05 -23.46 -2.86
CA LYS A 34 13.05 -24.45 -1.78
C LYS A 34 11.64 -24.89 -1.42
N ILE A 35 11.56 -25.98 -0.67
CA ILE A 35 10.34 -26.46 -0.04
C ILE A 35 10.48 -26.34 1.47
N LEU A 36 9.42 -25.85 2.10
CA LEU A 36 9.25 -25.80 3.55
C LEU A 36 8.00 -26.58 3.93
N THR A 37 8.12 -27.60 4.76
CA THR A 37 6.95 -28.37 5.23
C THR A 37 6.16 -27.58 6.27
N ALA A 38 4.87 -27.87 6.44
CA ALA A 38 4.07 -27.26 7.50
C ALA A 38 4.69 -27.44 8.91
N GLY A 39 5.31 -28.60 9.19
CA GLY A 39 6.02 -28.84 10.45
C GLY A 39 7.24 -27.93 10.63
N ASN A 40 7.99 -27.66 9.56
CA ASN A 40 9.17 -26.81 9.62
C ASN A 40 8.82 -25.32 9.63
N LEU A 41 7.60 -24.93 9.22
CA LEU A 41 7.15 -23.53 9.25
C LEU A 41 7.20 -22.94 10.67
N GLN A 42 6.71 -23.67 11.68
CA GLN A 42 6.79 -23.19 13.07
C GLN A 42 8.24 -23.03 13.54
N ALA A 43 9.11 -23.99 13.21
CA ALA A 43 10.52 -23.92 13.56
C ALA A 43 11.21 -22.71 12.92
N TRP A 44 10.85 -22.39 11.68
CA TRP A 44 11.37 -21.20 10.99
C TRP A 44 10.87 -19.92 11.64
N LEU A 45 9.57 -19.81 11.92
CA LEU A 45 8.99 -18.67 12.64
C LEU A 45 9.65 -18.44 14.00
N ASP A 46 9.83 -19.50 14.79
CA ASP A 46 10.51 -19.44 16.09
C ASP A 46 11.95 -18.94 15.97
N SER A 47 12.67 -19.37 14.94
CA SER A 47 14.03 -18.89 14.64
C SER A 47 14.03 -17.41 14.24
N LEU A 48 13.07 -16.98 13.42
CA LEU A 48 12.91 -15.57 13.04
C LEU A 48 12.65 -14.70 14.26
N VAL A 49 11.74 -15.12 15.16
CA VAL A 49 11.41 -14.41 16.41
C VAL A 49 12.62 -14.32 17.34
N ALA A 50 13.48 -15.33 17.37
CA ALA A 50 14.69 -15.31 18.19
C ALA A 50 15.72 -14.24 17.74
N ALA A 51 15.70 -13.87 16.45
CA ALA A 51 16.69 -12.96 15.85
C ALA A 51 16.13 -11.57 15.46
N HIS A 52 14.81 -11.45 15.31
CA HIS A 52 14.13 -10.26 14.77
C HIS A 52 12.80 -10.00 15.48
N GLU A 53 12.31 -8.77 15.40
CA GLU A 53 10.89 -8.55 15.63
C GLU A 53 10.08 -9.09 14.46
N VAL A 54 9.21 -10.08 14.70
CA VAL A 54 8.36 -10.66 13.65
C VAL A 54 6.95 -10.12 13.80
N TYR A 55 6.45 -9.50 12.73
CA TYR A 55 5.07 -9.05 12.61
C TYR A 55 4.34 -9.89 11.59
N ALA A 56 3.18 -10.42 11.95
CA ALA A 56 2.45 -11.35 11.10
C ALA A 56 0.93 -11.12 11.19
N PRO A 57 0.13 -11.59 10.22
CA PRO A 57 -1.31 -11.42 10.24
C PRO A 57 -1.93 -12.17 11.41
N VAL A 58 -2.80 -11.50 12.15
CA VAL A 58 -3.59 -12.08 13.24
C VAL A 58 -5.04 -11.66 13.14
N GLU A 59 -5.94 -12.56 13.54
CA GLU A 59 -7.33 -12.20 13.83
C GLU A 59 -7.35 -11.48 15.19
N GLY A 60 -7.81 -10.23 15.20
CA GLY A 60 -8.02 -9.47 16.42
C GLY A 60 -9.49 -9.48 16.82
N GLU A 61 -9.78 -9.03 18.04
CA GLU A 61 -11.15 -8.71 18.44
C GLU A 61 -11.67 -7.55 17.57
N GLY A 62 -12.60 -7.84 16.66
CA GLY A 62 -13.25 -6.88 15.77
C GLY A 62 -12.57 -6.65 14.41
N ALA A 63 -11.23 -6.59 14.35
CA ALA A 63 -10.50 -6.39 13.09
C ALA A 63 -9.16 -7.13 13.02
N SER A 64 -8.87 -7.69 11.84
CA SER A 64 -7.59 -8.35 11.57
C SER A 64 -6.50 -7.34 11.19
N SER A 65 -5.27 -7.59 11.65
CA SER A 65 -4.14 -6.66 11.51
C SER A 65 -2.82 -7.41 11.56
N PHE A 66 -1.72 -6.71 11.27
CA PHE A 66 -0.38 -7.23 11.56
C PHE A 66 -0.01 -6.90 13.00
N LYS A 67 0.31 -7.92 13.80
CA LYS A 67 0.82 -7.75 15.17
C LYS A 67 2.14 -8.47 15.34
N LYS A 68 2.92 -8.03 16.33
CA LYS A 68 4.12 -8.74 16.74
C LYS A 68 3.70 -10.11 17.28
N ILE A 69 4.38 -11.16 16.82
CA ILE A 69 4.19 -12.52 17.32
C ILE A 69 5.39 -12.95 18.17
N ASP A 70 5.11 -13.79 19.16
CA ASP A 70 6.09 -14.43 20.03
C ASP A 70 6.32 -15.89 19.62
N LYS A 71 7.35 -16.50 20.21
CA LYS A 71 7.70 -17.90 19.96
C LYS A 71 6.50 -18.83 20.20
N GLY A 72 6.27 -19.78 19.29
CA GLY A 72 5.18 -20.74 19.36
C GLY A 72 3.82 -20.20 18.93
N GLN A 73 3.71 -18.92 18.54
CA GLN A 73 2.49 -18.39 17.94
C GLN A 73 2.50 -18.60 16.42
N MET A 74 1.37 -19.05 15.88
CA MET A 74 1.16 -19.17 14.43
C MET A 74 0.38 -17.96 13.90
N PRO A 75 0.78 -17.39 12.76
CA PRO A 75 0.00 -16.39 12.06
C PRO A 75 -1.25 -16.98 11.40
N ALA A 76 -2.26 -16.13 11.19
CA ALA A 76 -3.42 -16.44 10.37
C ALA A 76 -3.03 -16.36 8.87
N MET A 77 -2.53 -17.47 8.32
CA MET A 77 -1.93 -17.53 6.98
C MET A 77 -2.93 -17.51 5.83
N ASP A 78 -4.21 -17.71 6.11
CA ASP A 78 -5.32 -17.79 5.17
C ASP A 78 -6.13 -16.49 5.06
N ILE A 79 -5.89 -15.52 5.92
CA ILE A 79 -6.66 -14.26 5.90
C ILE A 79 -5.98 -13.15 5.08
N ARG A 80 -6.80 -12.21 4.60
CA ARG A 80 -6.35 -10.85 4.24
C ARG A 80 -6.79 -9.87 5.31
N THR A 81 -5.82 -9.35 6.07
CA THR A 81 -6.05 -8.42 7.18
C THR A 81 -6.90 -7.22 6.78
N ASP A 82 -7.73 -6.71 7.69
CA ASP A 82 -8.50 -5.47 7.50
C ASP A 82 -7.59 -4.25 7.34
N THR A 83 -6.52 -4.21 8.11
CA THR A 83 -5.52 -3.14 8.07
C THR A 83 -4.24 -3.63 7.38
N PRO A 84 -3.73 -2.92 6.38
CA PRO A 84 -2.49 -3.30 5.72
C PRO A 84 -1.27 -3.03 6.63
N PRO A 85 -0.12 -3.69 6.39
CA PRO A 85 1.08 -3.54 7.22
C PRO A 85 1.79 -2.19 7.04
N LYS A 86 1.22 -1.23 6.29
CA LYS A 86 1.87 0.07 6.02
C LYS A 86 2.27 0.82 7.30
N GLY A 87 1.51 0.65 8.40
CA GLY A 87 1.79 1.22 9.72
C GLY A 87 3.07 0.75 10.39
N LEU A 88 3.63 -0.38 9.95
CA LEU A 88 4.90 -0.91 10.45
C LEU A 88 6.12 -0.16 9.90
N ILE A 89 5.94 0.56 8.79
CA ILE A 89 6.97 1.32 8.09
C ILE A 89 6.66 2.82 8.14
N PHE A 90 5.48 3.23 7.66
CA PHE A 90 4.97 4.59 7.76
C PHE A 90 4.03 4.68 8.97
N LYS A 91 4.56 5.05 10.13
CA LYS A 91 3.82 5.01 11.40
C LYS A 91 2.60 5.93 11.35
N GLN A 92 1.52 5.51 12.03
CA GLN A 92 0.29 6.30 12.05
C GLN A 92 0.47 7.67 12.71
N VAL A 93 1.34 7.74 13.72
CA VAL A 93 1.83 9.00 14.31
C VAL A 93 3.31 8.84 14.57
N GLU A 94 4.11 9.81 14.14
CA GLU A 94 5.55 9.84 14.42
C GLU A 94 6.09 11.24 14.59
N LYS A 95 7.04 11.37 15.53
CA LYS A 95 7.78 12.61 15.75
C LYS A 95 8.77 12.80 14.59
N ILE A 96 8.63 13.92 13.89
CA ILE A 96 9.50 14.34 12.78
C ILE A 96 10.74 15.05 13.31
N LEU A 97 10.56 15.92 14.31
CA LEU A 97 11.65 16.65 14.95
C LEU A 97 11.23 17.19 16.33
N SER A 98 12.22 17.65 17.07
CA SER A 98 12.05 18.49 18.26
C SER A 98 12.91 19.73 18.14
N PHE A 99 12.50 20.83 18.77
CA PHE A 99 13.25 22.08 18.76
C PHE A 99 13.37 22.67 20.17
N GLU A 100 14.47 23.38 20.41
CA GLU A 100 14.73 24.12 21.64
C GLU A 100 15.39 25.48 21.33
N VAL A 101 14.89 26.53 21.96
CA VAL A 101 15.40 27.91 21.84
C VAL A 101 16.44 28.14 22.94
N ASN A 102 17.68 28.32 22.52
CA ASN A 102 18.84 28.57 23.36
C ASN A 102 19.30 30.04 23.23
N PRO A 103 20.16 30.55 24.13
CA PRO A 103 20.66 31.93 24.05
C PRO A 103 21.37 32.27 22.73
N ASP A 104 21.93 31.27 22.07
CA ASP A 104 22.72 31.37 20.83
C ASP A 104 21.95 30.98 19.55
N GLY A 105 20.70 30.51 19.66
CA GLY A 105 19.89 30.16 18.49
C GLY A 105 18.80 29.12 18.76
N ILE A 106 18.42 28.36 17.72
CA ILE A 106 17.45 27.27 17.81
C ILE A 106 18.17 25.97 17.50
N THR A 107 18.15 25.03 18.44
CA THR A 107 18.61 23.66 18.23
C THR A 107 17.45 22.83 17.70
N VAL A 108 17.64 22.17 16.57
CA VAL A 108 16.67 21.23 15.97
C VAL A 108 17.27 19.83 16.04
N MET A 109 16.52 18.91 16.64
CA MET A 109 16.88 17.51 16.74
C MET A 109 15.91 16.69 15.88
N PRO A 110 16.39 15.92 14.89
CA PRO A 110 15.53 15.10 14.05
C PRO A 110 14.80 14.04 14.89
N GLY A 111 13.72 13.51 14.32
CA GLY A 111 13.02 12.35 14.85
C GLY A 111 13.88 11.09 14.80
N ASP A 112 13.28 9.97 15.21
CA ASP A 112 13.96 8.68 15.15
C ASP A 112 14.15 8.25 13.69
N GLU A 113 15.39 8.36 13.20
CA GLU A 113 15.83 7.89 11.90
C GLU A 113 16.53 6.51 11.99
N ASN A 114 16.40 5.81 13.13
CA ASN A 114 16.89 4.44 13.24
C ASN A 114 15.80 3.47 12.79
N GLY A 115 16.19 2.52 11.93
CA GLY A 115 15.33 1.41 11.54
C GLY A 115 15.38 0.30 12.58
N THR A 116 14.22 -0.23 12.97
CA THR A 116 14.16 -1.44 13.80
C THR A 116 14.21 -2.66 12.89
N LYS A 117 15.17 -3.57 13.11
CA LYS A 117 15.25 -4.84 12.37
C LYS A 117 14.00 -5.66 12.61
N LYS A 118 13.20 -5.85 11.58
CA LYS A 118 11.93 -6.58 11.66
C LYS A 118 11.67 -7.42 10.43
N VAL A 119 10.91 -8.49 10.61
CA VAL A 119 10.39 -9.33 9.53
C VAL A 119 8.88 -9.16 9.50
N VAL A 120 8.35 -8.72 8.36
CA VAL A 120 6.90 -8.71 8.12
C VAL A 120 6.56 -10.01 7.39
N PHE A 121 6.03 -10.97 8.15
CA PHE A 121 5.75 -12.33 7.69
C PHE A 121 4.30 -12.48 7.24
N GLY A 122 4.05 -13.23 6.16
CA GLY A 122 2.69 -13.48 5.69
C GLY A 122 2.05 -12.29 4.98
N ILE A 123 2.84 -11.36 4.45
CA ILE A 123 2.33 -10.22 3.71
C ILE A 123 1.76 -10.67 2.35
N ARG A 124 0.58 -10.18 1.96
CA ARG A 124 0.00 -10.52 0.64
C ARG A 124 0.75 -9.79 -0.49
N PRO A 125 0.79 -10.33 -1.72
CA PRO A 125 1.52 -9.68 -2.82
C PRO A 125 1.08 -8.26 -3.10
N CYS A 126 -0.23 -7.98 -3.00
CA CYS A 126 -0.75 -6.62 -3.15
C CYS A 126 -0.25 -5.64 -2.06
N ASP A 127 -0.07 -6.09 -0.82
CA ASP A 127 0.50 -5.27 0.26
C ASP A 127 2.01 -5.11 0.09
N SER A 128 2.72 -6.16 -0.31
CA SER A 128 4.16 -6.11 -0.57
C SER A 128 4.48 -5.17 -1.76
N ARG A 129 3.71 -5.27 -2.84
CA ARG A 129 3.74 -4.34 -3.98
C ARG A 129 3.44 -2.90 -3.57
N SER A 130 2.57 -2.67 -2.59
CA SER A 130 2.24 -1.30 -2.18
C SER A 130 3.46 -0.51 -1.73
N PHE A 131 4.45 -1.18 -1.11
CA PHE A 131 5.69 -0.55 -0.70
C PHE A 131 6.51 -0.11 -1.91
N THR A 132 6.53 -0.86 -3.01
CA THR A 132 7.27 -0.42 -4.21
C THR A 132 6.69 0.85 -4.83
N LEU A 133 5.38 1.08 -4.64
CA LEU A 133 4.70 2.31 -5.06
C LEU A 133 4.98 3.46 -4.08
N THR A 134 4.84 3.25 -2.77
CA THR A 134 5.11 4.29 -1.76
C THR A 134 6.59 4.63 -1.64
N ASP A 135 7.49 3.71 -1.97
CA ASP A 135 8.93 3.95 -2.02
C ASP A 135 9.26 5.07 -3.04
N LYS A 136 8.49 5.25 -4.12
CA LYS A 136 8.78 6.28 -5.14
C LYS A 136 8.76 7.72 -4.61
N PRO A 137 7.70 8.20 -3.93
CA PRO A 137 7.72 9.53 -3.33
C PRO A 137 8.67 9.62 -2.12
N PHE A 138 8.83 8.55 -1.33
CA PHE A 138 9.62 8.63 -0.09
C PHE A 138 11.13 8.43 -0.27
N PHE A 139 11.56 7.76 -1.34
CA PHE A 139 12.97 7.63 -1.74
C PHE A 139 13.36 8.65 -2.83
N ASP A 140 12.55 9.68 -3.07
CA ASP A 140 12.87 10.71 -4.06
C ASP A 140 14.21 11.37 -3.69
N PRO A 141 15.25 11.28 -4.55
CA PRO A 141 16.57 11.83 -4.23
C PRO A 141 16.58 13.34 -4.01
N GLN A 142 15.56 14.05 -4.49
CA GLN A 142 15.42 15.50 -4.28
C GLN A 142 14.81 15.84 -2.92
N MET A 143 14.03 14.93 -2.34
CA MET A 143 13.33 15.13 -1.06
C MET A 143 13.12 13.78 -0.34
N PRO A 144 14.21 13.17 0.15
CA PRO A 144 14.13 11.87 0.81
C PRO A 144 13.40 11.98 2.14
N GLU A 145 12.65 10.93 2.49
CA GLU A 145 11.97 10.80 3.76
C GLU A 145 12.75 9.81 4.66
N ASN A 146 13.65 10.35 5.47
CA ASN A 146 14.66 9.57 6.19
C ASN A 146 14.07 8.51 7.13
N GLN A 147 13.00 8.84 7.86
CA GLN A 147 12.42 7.93 8.85
C GLN A 147 11.76 6.72 8.18
N TYR A 148 10.98 6.95 7.12
CA TYR A 148 10.39 5.90 6.29
C TYR A 148 11.49 5.05 5.65
N MET A 149 12.50 5.67 5.03
CA MET A 149 13.61 4.95 4.42
C MET A 149 14.34 4.06 5.43
N ALA A 150 14.61 4.55 6.63
CA ALA A 150 15.25 3.78 7.69
C ALA A 150 14.42 2.56 8.10
N GLN A 151 13.12 2.74 8.34
CA GLN A 151 12.21 1.63 8.68
C GLN A 151 12.08 0.64 7.51
N ARG A 152 11.95 1.14 6.27
CA ARG A 152 11.82 0.34 5.05
C ARG A 152 13.07 -0.50 4.78
N ASN A 153 14.25 0.08 4.98
CA ASN A 153 15.53 -0.57 4.80
C ASN A 153 15.87 -1.57 5.91
N ALA A 154 15.40 -1.35 7.14
CA ALA A 154 15.57 -2.30 8.24
C ALA A 154 14.55 -3.45 8.25
N SER A 155 13.50 -3.36 7.43
CA SER A 155 12.47 -4.39 7.32
C SER A 155 12.82 -5.42 6.23
N ALA A 156 12.50 -6.69 6.49
CA ALA A 156 12.43 -7.74 5.49
C ALA A 156 10.97 -8.20 5.31
N LEU A 157 10.56 -8.44 4.07
CA LEU A 157 9.18 -8.84 3.72
C LEU A 157 9.15 -10.31 3.29
N VAL A 158 8.40 -11.15 4.00
CA VAL A 158 8.11 -12.54 3.59
C VAL A 158 6.69 -12.58 3.05
N THR A 159 6.58 -12.53 1.73
CA THR A 159 5.33 -12.49 0.99
C THR A 159 4.74 -13.88 0.85
N THR A 160 3.45 -14.03 1.16
CA THR A 160 2.70 -15.27 0.93
C THR A 160 1.68 -15.06 -0.18
N ALA A 161 1.87 -15.75 -1.30
CA ALA A 161 0.97 -15.76 -2.44
C ALA A 161 -0.46 -16.15 -2.03
N CYS A 162 -1.42 -15.67 -2.80
CA CYS A 162 -2.83 -15.97 -2.58
C CYS A 162 -3.18 -17.33 -3.20
N THR A 163 -3.81 -18.20 -2.42
CA THR A 163 -4.44 -19.46 -2.87
C THR A 163 -5.95 -19.31 -3.08
N SER A 164 -6.50 -18.13 -2.77
CA SER A 164 -7.88 -17.72 -2.98
C SER A 164 -7.95 -16.21 -3.23
N ALA A 165 -9.06 -15.72 -3.78
CA ALA A 165 -9.31 -14.29 -3.94
C ALA A 165 -10.66 -13.88 -3.34
N CYS A 166 -10.70 -12.74 -2.66
CA CYS A 166 -11.97 -12.13 -2.27
C CYS A 166 -12.72 -11.59 -3.50
N ARG A 167 -14.06 -11.55 -3.43
CA ARG A 167 -14.94 -10.94 -4.46
C ARG A 167 -14.62 -9.47 -4.78
N THR A 168 -13.95 -8.78 -3.87
CA THR A 168 -13.52 -7.37 -4.01
C THR A 168 -12.12 -7.22 -4.61
N CYS A 169 -11.37 -8.30 -4.81
CA CYS A 169 -10.05 -8.26 -5.42
C CYS A 169 -10.14 -8.00 -6.93
N PHE A 170 -9.19 -7.24 -7.45
CA PHE A 170 -9.03 -6.98 -8.89
C PHE A 170 -7.56 -6.68 -9.22
N CYS A 171 -6.60 -7.26 -8.49
CA CYS A 171 -5.17 -6.97 -8.66
C CYS A 171 -4.67 -7.26 -10.09
N THR A 172 -5.22 -8.28 -10.75
CA THR A 172 -4.94 -8.61 -12.16
C THR A 172 -5.31 -7.48 -13.12
N SER A 173 -6.25 -6.63 -12.75
CA SER A 173 -6.71 -5.49 -13.57
C SER A 173 -5.85 -4.23 -13.41
N ILE A 174 -5.01 -4.15 -12.37
CA ILE A 174 -4.12 -3.01 -12.11
C ILE A 174 -2.64 -3.34 -12.33
N GLY A 175 -2.36 -4.44 -13.02
CA GLY A 175 -1.00 -4.88 -13.36
C GLY A 175 -0.25 -5.62 -12.25
N GLY A 176 -0.97 -6.12 -11.24
CA GLY A 176 -0.44 -7.05 -10.23
C GLY A 176 -0.97 -8.47 -10.43
N ALA A 177 -0.58 -9.40 -9.57
CA ALA A 177 -1.02 -10.80 -9.64
C ALA A 177 -1.20 -11.42 -8.23
N PRO A 178 -2.08 -12.44 -8.06
CA PRO A 178 -2.26 -13.13 -6.79
C PRO A 178 -1.01 -13.91 -6.33
N ASP A 179 -0.13 -14.26 -7.26
CA ASP A 179 1.12 -14.98 -7.07
C ASP A 179 2.35 -14.11 -7.39
N GLU A 180 2.18 -12.79 -7.46
CA GLU A 180 3.26 -11.87 -7.83
C GLU A 180 4.46 -11.99 -6.88
N LYS A 181 5.63 -12.29 -7.46
CA LYS A 181 6.89 -12.43 -6.73
C LYS A 181 7.39 -11.05 -6.28
N THR A 182 7.00 -10.69 -5.06
CA THR A 182 7.32 -9.41 -4.39
C THR A 182 7.91 -9.66 -3.00
N GLY A 183 8.56 -8.65 -2.43
CA GLY A 183 9.21 -8.76 -1.12
C GLY A 183 10.64 -9.29 -1.19
N ASP A 184 11.15 -9.78 -0.06
CA ASP A 184 12.50 -10.33 0.07
C ASP A 184 12.49 -11.86 -0.03
N VAL A 185 11.47 -12.50 0.55
CA VAL A 185 11.14 -13.91 0.36
C VAL A 185 9.72 -14.00 -0.17
N TRP A 186 9.48 -14.87 -1.14
CA TRP A 186 8.15 -15.21 -1.62
C TRP A 186 7.85 -16.66 -1.28
N MET A 187 6.62 -16.95 -0.90
CA MET A 187 6.17 -18.32 -0.64
C MET A 187 4.73 -18.57 -1.06
N MET A 188 4.41 -19.79 -1.43
CA MET A 188 3.04 -20.23 -1.77
C MET A 188 2.76 -21.59 -1.14
N ASP A 189 1.58 -21.74 -0.54
CA ASP A 189 1.08 -23.04 -0.09
C ASP A 189 0.68 -23.89 -1.33
N ILE A 190 1.31 -25.05 -1.46
CA ILE A 190 1.12 -26.05 -2.51
C ILE A 190 0.78 -27.39 -1.85
N ASP A 191 -0.48 -27.53 -1.44
CA ASP A 191 -1.02 -28.74 -0.80
C ASP A 191 -0.37 -29.07 0.58
N GLY A 192 -0.25 -28.07 1.46
CA GLY A 192 0.20 -28.25 2.85
C GLY A 192 1.71 -28.23 3.04
N LYS A 193 2.45 -27.90 1.98
CA LYS A 193 3.86 -27.50 2.02
C LYS A 193 4.01 -26.18 1.28
N TYR A 194 5.10 -25.45 1.53
CA TYR A 194 5.33 -24.15 0.92
C TYR A 194 6.46 -24.22 -0.08
N LEU A 195 6.20 -23.79 -1.32
CA LEU A 195 7.25 -23.36 -2.24
C LEU A 195 7.79 -22.03 -1.74
N VAL A 196 9.11 -21.90 -1.61
CA VAL A 196 9.77 -20.71 -1.05
C VAL A 196 10.88 -20.24 -1.98
N GLU A 197 10.92 -18.95 -2.28
CA GLU A 197 11.92 -18.33 -3.14
C GLU A 197 12.55 -17.10 -2.48
N SER A 198 13.89 -17.03 -2.48
CA SER A 198 14.59 -15.79 -2.14
C SER A 198 14.62 -14.83 -3.33
N LEU A 199 14.14 -13.61 -3.15
CA LEU A 199 14.11 -12.57 -4.19
C LEU A 199 15.21 -11.51 -4.02
N THR A 200 15.78 -11.37 -2.81
CA THR A 200 16.81 -10.39 -2.45
C THR A 200 17.87 -10.97 -1.52
N ASP A 201 18.94 -10.21 -1.23
CA ASP A 201 20.07 -10.63 -0.37
C ASP A 201 19.54 -10.90 1.04
N LYS A 202 18.63 -10.03 1.52
CA LYS A 202 17.93 -10.22 2.80
C LYS A 202 17.16 -11.54 2.83
N GLY A 203 16.46 -11.87 1.75
CA GLY A 203 15.71 -13.12 1.67
C GLY A 203 16.63 -14.34 1.68
N GLU A 204 17.74 -14.29 0.95
CA GLU A 204 18.74 -15.35 0.94
C GLU A 204 19.38 -15.54 2.32
N GLU A 205 19.69 -14.45 3.04
CA GLU A 205 20.18 -14.50 4.43
C GLU A 205 19.18 -15.18 5.37
N LEU A 206 17.89 -14.85 5.28
CA LEU A 206 16.83 -15.46 6.11
C LEU A 206 16.69 -16.96 5.88
N ILE A 207 16.81 -17.41 4.62
CA ILE A 207 16.73 -18.83 4.25
C ILE A 207 18.02 -19.56 4.67
N LYS A 208 19.19 -19.03 4.35
CA LYS A 208 20.50 -19.65 4.67
C LYS A 208 20.72 -19.83 6.17
N ALA A 209 20.30 -18.86 6.99
CA ALA A 209 20.38 -18.99 8.44
C ALA A 209 19.57 -20.18 8.99
N ASN A 210 18.68 -20.76 8.18
CA ASN A 210 17.76 -21.82 8.54
C ASN A 210 17.79 -22.97 7.53
N GLU A 211 18.90 -23.16 6.81
CA GLU A 211 18.99 -24.05 5.64
C GLU A 211 18.49 -25.49 5.91
N SER A 212 18.72 -26.01 7.12
CA SER A 212 18.27 -27.36 7.53
C SER A 212 16.75 -27.53 7.60
N LEU A 213 15.97 -26.45 7.61
CA LEU A 213 14.50 -26.48 7.60
C LEU A 213 13.94 -26.59 6.18
N PHE A 214 14.76 -26.38 5.16
CA PHE A 214 14.36 -26.32 3.75
C PHE A 214 14.93 -27.51 2.96
N SER A 215 14.15 -28.01 2.02
CA SER A 215 14.63 -28.98 1.02
C SER A 215 14.59 -28.38 -0.38
N ASP A 216 15.23 -29.01 -1.36
CA ASP A 216 15.14 -28.56 -2.75
C ASP A 216 13.74 -28.75 -3.31
N ALA A 217 13.29 -27.79 -4.13
CA ALA A 217 12.03 -27.87 -4.86
C ALA A 217 12.17 -28.71 -6.13
N SER A 218 11.10 -29.44 -6.47
CA SER A 218 10.99 -30.17 -7.73
C SER A 218 10.29 -29.34 -8.81
N ALA A 219 10.40 -29.75 -10.07
CA ALA A 219 9.66 -29.12 -11.16
C ALA A 219 8.14 -29.24 -11.00
N ASP A 220 7.66 -30.31 -10.36
CA ASP A 220 6.24 -30.51 -10.07
C ASP A 220 5.72 -29.51 -9.02
N ASP A 221 6.56 -29.12 -8.07
CA ASP A 221 6.23 -28.10 -7.06
C ASP A 221 6.06 -26.71 -7.69
N GLU A 222 6.98 -26.34 -8.58
CA GLU A 222 6.89 -25.09 -9.34
C GLU A 222 5.66 -25.08 -10.27
N ALA A 223 5.36 -26.22 -10.91
CA ALA A 223 4.18 -26.37 -11.75
C ALA A 223 2.88 -26.28 -10.94
N ALA A 224 2.83 -26.87 -9.74
CA ALA A 224 1.70 -26.77 -8.83
C ALA A 224 1.45 -25.33 -8.39
N ALA A 225 2.50 -24.61 -8.00
CA ALA A 225 2.40 -23.20 -7.62
C ALA A 225 1.87 -22.33 -8.76
N LYS A 226 2.40 -22.54 -9.97
CA LYS A 226 1.94 -21.83 -11.17
C LYS A 226 0.45 -22.09 -11.44
N ARG A 227 0.01 -23.35 -11.36
CA ARG A 227 -1.40 -23.73 -11.57
C ARG A 227 -2.32 -23.02 -10.58
N ILE A 228 -1.97 -23.03 -9.28
CA ILE A 228 -2.76 -22.35 -8.24
C ILE A 228 -2.83 -20.85 -8.51
N GLY A 229 -1.70 -20.21 -8.85
CA GLY A 229 -1.66 -18.80 -9.21
C GLY A 229 -2.58 -18.44 -10.38
N GLU A 230 -2.55 -19.25 -11.45
CA GLU A 230 -3.41 -19.09 -12.64
C GLU A 230 -4.90 -19.30 -12.31
N GLU A 231 -5.25 -20.31 -11.51
CA GLU A 231 -6.62 -20.57 -11.06
C GLU A 231 -7.18 -19.38 -10.27
N VAL A 232 -6.41 -18.87 -9.30
CA VAL A 232 -6.81 -17.70 -8.50
C VAL A 232 -6.93 -16.45 -9.39
N ALA A 233 -5.99 -16.25 -10.33
CA ALA A 233 -6.03 -15.13 -11.25
C ALA A 233 -7.28 -15.14 -12.15
N ASN A 234 -7.65 -16.33 -12.64
CA ASN A 234 -8.81 -16.52 -13.49
C ASN A 234 -10.15 -16.38 -12.75
N SER A 235 -10.16 -16.61 -11.43
CA SER A 235 -11.36 -16.40 -10.59
C SER A 235 -11.69 -14.92 -10.31
N MET A 236 -10.77 -14.00 -10.61
CA MET A 236 -10.94 -12.59 -10.29
C MET A 236 -11.63 -11.80 -11.42
N PRO A 237 -12.44 -10.79 -11.08
CA PRO A 237 -13.06 -9.92 -12.08
C PRO A 237 -11.99 -9.15 -12.85
N LYS A 238 -12.18 -9.09 -14.17
CA LYS A 238 -11.40 -8.26 -15.08
C LYS A 238 -12.09 -6.91 -15.26
N ILE A 239 -11.39 -5.85 -14.88
CA ILE A 239 -11.87 -4.47 -14.94
C ILE A 239 -10.97 -3.69 -15.90
N ASN A 240 -11.59 -3.01 -16.86
CA ASN A 240 -10.87 -2.13 -17.76
C ASN A 240 -10.68 -0.75 -17.13
N ILE A 241 -9.52 -0.15 -17.39
CA ILE A 241 -9.13 1.13 -16.79
C ILE A 241 -8.89 2.13 -17.92
N ALA A 242 -9.51 3.29 -17.81
CA ALA A 242 -9.24 4.43 -18.69
C ALA A 242 -7.82 4.96 -18.44
N ASP A 243 -7.13 5.36 -19.51
CA ASP A 243 -5.80 5.96 -19.36
C ASP A 243 -5.85 7.33 -18.67
N ALA A 244 -4.68 7.83 -18.23
CA ALA A 244 -4.57 9.09 -17.51
C ALA A 244 -5.17 10.28 -18.29
N LYS A 245 -4.99 10.31 -19.63
CA LYS A 245 -5.47 11.39 -20.49
C LYS A 245 -6.99 11.39 -20.59
N ALA A 246 -7.60 10.22 -20.68
CA ALA A 246 -9.06 10.06 -20.67
C ALA A 246 -9.63 10.54 -19.33
N LEU A 247 -9.00 10.16 -18.21
CA LEU A 247 -9.42 10.60 -16.88
C LEU A 247 -9.27 12.12 -16.69
N ASP A 248 -8.21 12.73 -17.21
CA ASP A 248 -8.01 14.19 -17.16
C ASP A 248 -9.09 14.96 -17.93
N ALA A 249 -9.61 14.37 -19.02
CA ALA A 249 -10.73 14.97 -19.77
C ALA A 249 -12.00 15.10 -18.93
N LEU A 250 -12.19 14.23 -17.92
CA LEU A 250 -13.31 14.28 -16.98
C LEU A 250 -13.11 15.32 -15.87
N PHE A 251 -11.96 16.00 -15.77
CA PHE A 251 -11.64 16.85 -14.61
C PHE A 251 -12.71 17.93 -14.34
N ASN A 252 -13.22 18.56 -15.39
CA ASN A 252 -14.23 19.63 -15.32
C ASN A 252 -15.68 19.13 -15.48
N ASP A 253 -15.90 17.81 -15.57
CA ASP A 253 -17.24 17.24 -15.63
C ASP A 253 -17.82 17.07 -14.21
N ASP A 254 -18.29 18.18 -13.65
CA ASP A 254 -18.84 18.20 -12.30
C ASP A 254 -20.06 17.28 -12.16
N ALA A 255 -20.87 17.10 -13.22
CA ALA A 255 -22.05 16.26 -13.21
C ALA A 255 -21.68 14.77 -13.10
N PHE A 256 -20.64 14.33 -13.83
CA PHE A 256 -20.07 13.00 -13.71
C PHE A 256 -19.59 12.71 -12.28
N TRP A 257 -18.78 13.61 -11.70
CA TRP A 257 -18.23 13.41 -10.35
C TRP A 257 -19.32 13.43 -9.28
N GLN A 258 -20.30 14.32 -9.38
CA GLN A 258 -21.44 14.35 -8.47
C GLN A 258 -22.22 13.04 -8.53
N LYS A 259 -22.62 12.60 -9.72
CA LYS A 259 -23.38 11.36 -9.92
C LYS A 259 -22.65 10.15 -9.34
N LEU A 260 -21.37 10.02 -9.65
CA LEU A 260 -20.57 8.87 -9.23
C LEU A 260 -20.37 8.81 -7.72
N THR A 261 -20.29 9.97 -7.07
CA THR A 261 -19.87 10.06 -5.66
C THR A 261 -20.99 10.41 -4.71
N ASP A 262 -22.23 10.43 -5.21
CA ASP A 262 -23.45 10.78 -4.46
C ASP A 262 -23.61 9.98 -3.15
N LYS A 263 -23.29 8.68 -3.17
CA LYS A 263 -23.34 7.83 -1.97
C LYS A 263 -22.25 8.15 -0.94
N CYS A 264 -21.20 8.89 -1.31
CA CYS A 264 -19.97 9.00 -0.50
C CYS A 264 -20.14 9.88 0.74
N LEU A 265 -19.92 9.30 1.92
CA LEU A 265 -19.96 10.02 3.19
C LEU A 265 -18.71 10.87 3.50
N SER A 266 -17.66 10.83 2.67
CA SER A 266 -16.34 11.41 3.00
C SER A 266 -15.72 10.92 4.32
N CYS A 267 -16.08 9.72 4.81
CA CYS A 267 -15.64 9.21 6.11
C CYS A 267 -14.15 8.83 6.19
N GLY A 268 -13.45 8.75 5.05
CA GLY A 268 -12.01 8.45 5.01
C GLY A 268 -11.62 6.99 5.24
N ALA A 269 -12.54 6.08 5.56
CA ALA A 269 -12.21 4.66 5.80
C ALA A 269 -11.32 4.06 4.69
N CYS A 270 -11.65 4.37 3.43
CA CYS A 270 -10.96 3.90 2.24
C CYS A 270 -9.51 4.39 2.07
N THR A 271 -9.08 5.47 2.74
CA THR A 271 -7.68 5.94 2.72
C THR A 271 -6.87 5.32 3.85
N PHE A 272 -7.49 5.09 5.01
CA PHE A 272 -6.84 4.44 6.15
C PHE A 272 -6.53 2.96 5.88
N VAL A 273 -7.44 2.22 5.23
CA VAL A 273 -7.22 0.80 4.87
C VAL A 273 -6.52 0.61 3.52
N CYS A 274 -6.23 1.69 2.78
CA CYS A 274 -5.51 1.58 1.51
C CYS A 274 -4.00 1.51 1.76
N PRO A 275 -3.31 0.47 1.28
CA PRO A 275 -1.89 0.27 1.56
C PRO A 275 -1.00 1.31 0.86
N THR A 276 -1.47 1.91 -0.24
CA THR A 276 -0.68 2.94 -0.97
C THR A 276 -1.02 4.37 -0.60
N CYS A 277 -1.99 4.62 0.29
CA CYS A 277 -2.31 5.97 0.75
C CYS A 277 -1.33 6.43 1.83
N TYR A 278 -0.69 7.58 1.59
CA TYR A 278 0.33 8.18 2.45
C TYR A 278 0.02 9.66 2.80
N CYS A 279 -1.25 10.07 2.79
CA CYS A 279 -1.63 11.42 3.22
C CYS A 279 -1.39 11.58 4.74
N PHE A 280 -0.87 12.74 5.14
CA PHE A 280 -0.60 13.06 6.55
C PHE A 280 -0.82 14.54 6.82
N ASP A 281 -1.04 14.86 8.09
CA ASP A 281 -1.06 16.20 8.64
C ASP A 281 0.09 16.37 9.63
N VAL A 282 0.50 17.62 9.87
CA VAL A 282 1.60 17.97 10.75
C VAL A 282 1.08 18.81 11.90
N ARG A 283 1.43 18.42 13.13
CA ARG A 283 1.05 19.11 14.35
C ARG A 283 2.27 19.41 15.19
N ASP A 284 2.31 20.62 15.75
CA ASP A 284 3.34 21.05 16.68
C ASP A 284 2.75 21.08 18.08
N GLU A 285 3.44 20.46 19.03
CA GLU A 285 3.11 20.48 20.45
C GLU A 285 4.28 21.10 21.23
N GLY A 286 3.99 22.05 22.14
CA GLY A 286 5.05 22.68 22.93
C GLY A 286 4.71 24.08 23.42
N ASN A 287 5.75 24.87 23.67
CA ASN A 287 5.67 26.25 24.09
C ASN A 287 6.64 27.14 23.27
N THR A 288 6.76 28.41 23.66
CA THR A 288 7.60 29.40 22.95
C THR A 288 9.10 29.11 22.99
N ARG A 289 9.57 28.20 23.84
CA ARG A 289 10.99 27.85 24.01
C ARG A 289 11.34 26.45 23.54
N LYS A 290 10.39 25.52 23.50
CA LYS A 290 10.65 24.14 23.04
C LYS A 290 9.38 23.45 22.60
N GLY A 291 9.51 22.50 21.69
CA GLY A 291 8.39 21.69 21.22
C GLY A 291 8.80 20.53 20.34
N GLU A 292 7.81 19.75 19.95
CA GLU A 292 7.93 18.58 19.10
C GLU A 292 6.96 18.70 17.94
N ARG A 293 7.42 18.30 16.75
CA ARG A 293 6.62 18.24 15.54
C ARG A 293 6.30 16.80 15.24
N TYR A 294 5.03 16.49 15.11
CA TYR A 294 4.53 15.18 14.74
C TYR A 294 3.91 15.22 13.36
N ARG A 295 4.04 14.12 12.62
CA ARG A 295 3.10 13.81 11.55
C ARG A 295 2.15 12.71 12.00
N GLY A 296 0.89 12.84 11.60
CA GLY A 296 -0.12 11.81 11.77
C GLY A 296 -0.78 11.50 10.44
N TRP A 297 -1.16 10.24 10.20
CA TRP A 297 -1.97 9.90 9.04
C TRP A 297 -3.22 10.76 8.99
N ASP A 298 -3.50 11.25 7.79
CA ASP A 298 -4.67 12.04 7.51
C ASP A 298 -5.24 11.60 6.14
N SER A 299 -6.29 12.25 5.68
CA SER A 299 -7.03 11.84 4.50
C SER A 299 -7.34 13.03 3.60
N CYS A 300 -6.93 12.92 2.33
CA CYS A 300 -7.35 13.87 1.29
C CYS A 300 -8.87 13.95 1.09
N MET A 301 -9.63 13.00 1.68
CA MET A 301 -11.09 12.98 1.69
C MET A 301 -11.71 13.87 2.78
N PHE A 302 -10.94 14.27 3.80
CA PHE A 302 -11.46 15.15 4.85
C PHE A 302 -11.52 16.59 4.38
N TYR A 303 -12.55 17.30 4.85
CA TYR A 303 -12.78 18.71 4.50
C TYR A 303 -11.58 19.59 4.90
N GLN A 304 -10.97 19.34 6.05
CA GLN A 304 -9.89 20.19 6.58
C GLN A 304 -8.54 20.02 5.87
N TYR A 305 -8.29 18.86 5.22
CA TYR A 305 -6.97 18.51 4.68
C TYR A 305 -6.38 19.55 3.70
N ASN A 306 -7.25 20.25 2.96
CA ASN A 306 -6.84 21.26 1.98
C ASN A 306 -7.29 22.67 2.30
N ARG A 307 -7.80 22.88 3.52
CA ARG A 307 -8.26 24.21 3.92
C ARG A 307 -7.04 25.09 4.18
N ALA A 308 -6.91 26.13 3.39
CA ALA A 308 -5.82 27.10 3.50
C ALA A 308 -6.06 28.08 4.66
N ALA A 309 -4.98 28.75 5.08
CA ALA A 309 -5.08 29.90 5.98
C ALA A 309 -6.06 30.95 5.40
N GLY A 310 -6.94 31.48 6.25
CA GLY A 310 -8.05 32.34 5.82
C GLY A 310 -9.35 31.59 5.46
N GLY A 311 -9.37 30.26 5.54
CA GLY A 311 -10.57 29.45 5.45
C GLY A 311 -10.99 29.02 4.04
N HIS A 312 -10.28 29.48 3.00
CA HIS A 312 -10.50 29.03 1.64
C HIS A 312 -10.23 27.52 1.49
N ASN A 313 -11.09 26.82 0.76
CA ASN A 313 -10.93 25.40 0.49
C ASN A 313 -11.18 25.12 -1.01
N PRO A 314 -10.15 24.77 -1.80
CA PRO A 314 -10.31 24.48 -3.23
C PRO A 314 -11.13 23.20 -3.48
N ARG A 315 -11.32 22.36 -2.46
CA ARG A 315 -12.05 21.08 -2.52
C ARG A 315 -13.15 21.03 -1.45
N GLU A 316 -13.98 22.07 -1.42
CA GLU A 316 -15.08 22.25 -0.48
C GLU A 316 -16.12 21.10 -0.53
N PHE A 317 -16.42 20.59 -1.73
CA PHE A 317 -17.38 19.51 -1.94
C PHE A 317 -16.72 18.13 -1.91
N HIS A 318 -17.45 17.12 -1.42
CA HIS A 318 -16.94 15.75 -1.32
C HIS A 318 -16.53 15.16 -2.67
N TRP A 319 -17.30 15.43 -3.73
CA TRP A 319 -17.00 14.96 -5.07
C TRP A 319 -15.67 15.55 -5.61
N LYS A 320 -15.33 16.80 -5.26
CA LYS A 320 -14.03 17.40 -5.61
C LYS A 320 -12.86 16.69 -4.91
N ARG A 321 -13.07 16.21 -3.67
CA ARG A 321 -12.08 15.42 -2.92
C ARG A 321 -11.96 13.99 -3.46
N MET A 322 -13.07 13.37 -3.83
CA MET A 322 -13.04 12.06 -4.50
C MET A 322 -12.36 12.14 -5.86
N ARG A 323 -12.65 13.17 -6.67
CA ARG A 323 -11.92 13.46 -7.92
C ARG A 323 -10.42 13.52 -7.67
N GLN A 324 -9.97 14.26 -6.65
CA GLN A 324 -8.55 14.31 -6.29
C GLN A 324 -7.98 12.94 -5.95
N ARG A 325 -8.69 12.13 -5.16
CA ARG A 325 -8.24 10.77 -4.79
C ARG A 325 -8.13 9.89 -6.03
N MET A 326 -9.12 9.92 -6.90
CA MET A 326 -9.16 9.10 -8.11
C MET A 326 -8.08 9.51 -9.11
N LEU A 327 -7.99 10.79 -9.43
CA LEU A 327 -6.99 11.29 -10.37
C LEU A 327 -5.58 11.17 -9.82
N HIS A 328 -5.36 11.32 -8.51
CA HIS A 328 -4.05 11.01 -7.93
C HIS A 328 -3.65 9.56 -8.21
N LYS A 329 -4.60 8.62 -8.09
CA LYS A 329 -4.32 7.19 -8.25
C LYS A 329 -4.12 6.74 -9.69
N PHE A 330 -4.94 7.25 -10.60
CA PHE A 330 -5.07 6.72 -11.95
C PHE A 330 -4.64 7.72 -13.06
N SER A 331 -4.32 8.96 -12.70
CA SER A 331 -3.77 9.96 -13.64
C SER A 331 -2.42 10.52 -13.18
N TYR A 332 -2.38 11.28 -12.07
CA TYR A 332 -1.19 12.05 -11.67
C TYR A 332 -0.01 11.17 -11.29
N PHE A 333 -0.25 10.09 -10.54
CA PHE A 333 0.81 9.16 -10.15
C PHE A 333 1.32 8.35 -11.36
N PRO A 334 0.47 7.81 -12.25
CA PRO A 334 0.92 7.27 -13.55
C PRO A 334 1.73 8.25 -14.39
N GLU A 335 1.31 9.50 -14.52
CA GLU A 335 2.05 10.51 -15.30
C GLU A 335 3.45 10.77 -14.70
N LYS A 336 3.53 10.89 -13.37
CA LYS A 336 4.78 11.19 -12.67
C LYS A 336 5.72 9.99 -12.58
N TYR A 337 5.18 8.79 -12.35
CA TYR A 337 5.95 7.63 -11.92
C TYR A 337 5.81 6.39 -12.83
N GLY A 338 4.90 6.40 -13.79
CA GLY A 338 4.69 5.32 -14.76
C GLY A 338 3.84 4.14 -14.27
N ASP A 339 3.35 4.17 -13.03
CA ASP A 339 2.56 3.09 -12.43
C ASP A 339 1.23 3.62 -11.89
N ILE A 340 0.22 2.74 -11.79
CA ILE A 340 -1.03 3.06 -11.09
C ILE A 340 -0.82 2.98 -9.58
N ASP A 341 -1.25 4.00 -8.83
CA ASP A 341 -1.21 4.01 -7.36
C ASP A 341 -2.39 3.23 -6.74
N CYS A 342 -2.55 1.97 -7.18
CA CYS A 342 -3.55 1.04 -6.69
C CYS A 342 -3.01 -0.38 -6.86
N VAL A 343 -3.23 -1.23 -5.84
CA VAL A 343 -2.80 -2.64 -5.83
C VAL A 343 -3.95 -3.63 -5.94
N GLY A 344 -5.18 -3.14 -6.20
CA GLY A 344 -6.35 -3.98 -6.46
C GLY A 344 -6.78 -4.88 -5.29
N CYS A 345 -6.35 -4.53 -4.06
CA CYS A 345 -6.59 -5.33 -2.86
C CYS A 345 -8.04 -5.28 -2.35
N GLY A 346 -8.95 -4.51 -2.94
CA GLY A 346 -10.38 -4.50 -2.56
C GLY A 346 -10.74 -3.98 -1.16
N ARG A 347 -9.78 -3.70 -0.26
CA ARG A 347 -10.07 -3.26 1.14
C ARG A 347 -10.94 -2.01 1.20
N CYS A 348 -10.75 -1.07 0.28
CA CYS A 348 -11.54 0.15 0.22
C CYS A 348 -13.01 -0.08 -0.17
N ILE A 349 -13.30 -1.16 -0.92
CA ILE A 349 -14.65 -1.58 -1.29
C ILE A 349 -15.28 -2.29 -0.08
N ARG A 350 -14.56 -3.26 0.50
CA ARG A 350 -15.02 -4.04 1.68
C ARG A 350 -15.34 -3.15 2.89
N SER A 351 -14.55 -2.11 3.14
CA SER A 351 -14.67 -1.26 4.34
C SER A 351 -15.62 -0.07 4.13
N CYS A 352 -16.29 0.02 2.98
CA CYS A 352 -17.15 1.17 2.70
C CYS A 352 -18.55 0.98 3.35
N PRO A 353 -18.99 1.89 4.24
CA PRO A 353 -20.29 1.75 4.92
C PRO A 353 -21.50 1.97 4.00
N VAL A 354 -21.26 2.46 2.78
CA VAL A 354 -22.29 2.76 1.77
C VAL A 354 -22.08 1.95 0.49
N SER A 355 -21.26 0.90 0.57
CA SER A 355 -20.94 -0.01 -0.55
C SER A 355 -20.49 0.74 -1.81
N TYR A 356 -19.70 1.80 -1.64
CA TYR A 356 -19.05 2.47 -2.76
C TYR A 356 -18.00 1.52 -3.36
N ASP A 357 -18.22 1.12 -4.61
CA ASP A 357 -17.27 0.28 -5.35
C ASP A 357 -16.36 1.15 -6.22
N LEU A 358 -15.04 1.00 -6.02
CA LEU A 358 -14.05 1.68 -6.83
C LEU A 358 -14.06 1.18 -8.28
N ARG A 359 -14.51 -0.05 -8.53
CA ARG A 359 -14.59 -0.65 -9.87
C ARG A 359 -15.65 0.04 -10.71
N ASP A 360 -16.78 0.42 -10.12
CA ASP A 360 -17.83 1.21 -10.78
C ASP A 360 -17.29 2.57 -11.28
N PHE A 361 -16.36 3.19 -10.54
CA PHE A 361 -15.66 4.38 -11.02
C PHE A 361 -14.80 4.09 -12.25
N LEU A 362 -14.04 2.99 -12.24
CA LEU A 362 -13.14 2.64 -13.33
C LEU A 362 -13.93 2.34 -14.61
N GLU A 363 -14.98 1.53 -14.51
CA GLU A 363 -15.88 1.22 -15.61
C GLU A 363 -16.64 2.48 -16.08
N GLY A 364 -17.25 3.23 -15.16
CA GLY A 364 -18.00 4.44 -15.51
C GLY A 364 -17.15 5.55 -16.13
N SER A 365 -15.87 5.67 -15.75
CA SER A 365 -14.93 6.61 -16.38
C SER A 365 -14.58 6.20 -17.81
N LEU A 366 -14.47 4.90 -18.07
CA LEU A 366 -14.22 4.39 -19.41
C LEU A 366 -15.43 4.65 -20.32
N GLU A 367 -16.63 4.37 -19.84
CA GLU A 367 -17.88 4.64 -20.56
C GLU A 367 -18.04 6.14 -20.88
N ALA A 368 -17.81 7.01 -19.90
CA ALA A 368 -17.96 8.46 -20.06
C ALA A 368 -16.96 9.07 -21.05
N THR A 369 -15.77 8.47 -21.19
CA THR A 369 -14.71 8.99 -22.07
C THR A 369 -14.77 8.40 -23.48
N GLY A 370 -15.47 7.27 -23.67
CA GLY A 370 -15.43 6.50 -24.91
C GLY A 370 -14.00 6.03 -25.27
N ALA A 371 -13.08 6.03 -24.31
CA ALA A 371 -11.69 5.65 -24.53
C ALA A 371 -11.58 4.15 -24.82
N MET A 372 -10.61 3.77 -25.65
CA MET A 372 -10.30 2.34 -25.82
C MET A 372 -9.74 1.79 -24.50
N PRO A 373 -10.26 0.65 -24.00
CA PRO A 373 -9.80 0.07 -22.75
C PRO A 373 -8.31 -0.27 -22.80
N VAL A 374 -7.61 -0.03 -21.70
CA VAL A 374 -6.28 -0.60 -21.46
C VAL A 374 -6.47 -1.93 -20.71
N GLY A 375 -6.97 -3.00 -21.36
CA GLY A 375 -7.21 -4.32 -20.72
C GLY A 375 -8.23 -5.24 -21.40
N PHE A 376 -8.21 -6.54 -21.03
CA PHE A 376 -8.82 -7.70 -21.72
C PHE A 376 -10.27 -8.02 -21.30
N GLU A 377 -11.07 -8.49 -22.27
CA GLU A 377 -12.52 -8.74 -22.21
C GLU A 377 -13.02 -9.64 -21.06
N LYS A 378 -14.29 -9.40 -20.71
CA LYS A 378 -15.02 -9.76 -19.47
C LYS A 378 -15.66 -11.15 -19.55
N GLU A 379 -15.53 -11.93 -18.46
CA GLU A 379 -16.59 -12.82 -17.96
C GLU A 379 -16.51 -12.78 -16.43
N LEU A 380 -17.65 -12.55 -15.77
CA LEU A 380 -17.82 -12.65 -14.32
C LEU A 380 -18.24 -14.09 -14.02
N SER A 381 -17.42 -14.85 -13.30
CA SER A 381 -17.82 -16.14 -12.75
C SER A 381 -18.24 -15.98 -11.28
N ASP A 382 -19.25 -16.76 -10.89
CA ASP A 382 -19.71 -16.86 -9.51
C ASP A 382 -18.59 -17.48 -8.66
N VAL A 383 -18.02 -16.70 -7.73
CA VAL A 383 -16.95 -17.17 -6.84
C VAL A 383 -17.54 -17.81 -5.59
N ASP A 384 -17.11 -19.06 -5.38
CA ASP A 384 -17.49 -20.01 -4.34
C ASP A 384 -17.36 -19.44 -2.90
N GLU A 385 -18.27 -19.86 -2.02
CA GLU A 385 -18.64 -19.21 -0.76
C GLU A 385 -17.69 -19.49 0.44
N LYS A 386 -16.43 -19.85 0.19
CA LYS A 386 -15.60 -20.51 1.22
C LYS A 386 -14.67 -19.63 2.07
N ASP A 387 -14.54 -18.34 1.79
CA ASP A 387 -13.62 -17.47 2.56
C ASP A 387 -14.38 -16.43 3.42
N ARG A 388 -14.59 -16.77 4.70
CA ARG A 388 -15.22 -15.89 5.70
C ARG A 388 -14.39 -14.64 5.98
N SER A 389 -13.09 -14.60 5.62
CA SER A 389 -12.26 -13.40 5.74
C SER A 389 -12.62 -12.31 4.72
N CYS A 390 -13.41 -12.67 3.70
CA CYS A 390 -13.82 -11.81 2.60
C CYS A 390 -15.26 -11.28 2.69
N GLU A 391 -16.02 -11.65 3.73
CA GLU A 391 -17.37 -11.13 3.94
C GLU A 391 -17.35 -9.59 4.08
N ILE A 392 -18.29 -8.94 3.41
CA ILE A 392 -18.56 -7.52 3.66
C ILE A 392 -19.08 -7.46 5.09
N LYS A 393 -18.35 -6.78 5.99
CA LYS A 393 -18.84 -6.54 7.35
C LYS A 393 -20.12 -5.72 7.23
N GLN A 394 -21.27 -6.39 7.28
CA GLN A 394 -22.53 -5.73 7.50
C GLN A 394 -22.42 -5.07 8.87
N ALA A 395 -22.89 -3.83 8.99
CA ALA A 395 -23.03 -3.22 10.29
C ALA A 395 -24.03 -4.09 11.05
N ASP A 396 -23.57 -4.82 12.08
CA ASP A 396 -24.46 -5.53 12.98
C ASP A 396 -25.53 -4.56 13.46
N GLU A 397 -26.79 -4.95 13.33
CA GLU A 397 -27.95 -4.28 13.91
C GLU A 397 -27.87 -4.36 15.44
N ALA A 398 -26.94 -3.61 16.05
CA ALA A 398 -26.84 -3.40 17.48
C ALA A 398 -27.23 -1.96 17.82
N VAL A 399 -28.36 -1.50 17.28
CA VAL A 399 -29.09 -0.31 17.78
C VAL A 399 -30.58 -0.59 17.73
N THR A 400 -31.04 -1.62 18.43
CA THR A 400 -32.43 -1.71 18.89
C THR A 400 -32.49 -2.42 20.24
N THR A 401 -33.14 -1.77 21.20
CA THR A 401 -33.55 -2.25 22.53
C THR A 401 -32.50 -2.24 23.65
N GLY A 402 -32.20 -1.03 24.13
CA GLY A 402 -31.74 -0.79 25.50
C GLY A 402 -32.53 0.37 26.10
N GLY A 403 -33.81 0.14 26.40
CA GLY A 403 -34.56 1.06 27.25
C GLY A 403 -34.12 0.89 28.71
N VAL A 404 -33.68 1.99 29.33
CA VAL A 404 -34.37 2.72 30.41
C VAL A 404 -33.91 4.17 30.32
#